data_AF-A0A3B9M929-F1
#
_entry.id   AF-A0A3B9M929-F1
#
_cell.length_a   1.000
_cell.length_b   1.000
_cell.length_c   1.000
_cell.angle_alpha   90.00
_cell.angle_beta   90.00
_cell.angle_gamma   90.00
#
_symmetry.space_group_name_H-M   'P 1'
#
loop_
_entity.id
_entity.type
_entity.pdbx_description
1 polymer ?
#
loop_
_entity_poly.entity_id
_entity_poly.type
_entity_poly.pdbx_seq_one_letter_code
_entity_poly.pdbx_strand_id
1 'polypeptide(L)'
;LRAINLDDLYPSYGYPNDMLVRLNIRNFRVADVHITPRYGIGERSSMKVWKVIPTVSFLLLRGFFYRMFEKYVIRDFHPLVFFYALGFLLVTIGFVLGVVETIAKITQGNIAVATVVLVALLGISGLQLLLFAMWFDMEYNKELR
;
A
#
# COMPACT_ATOMS: atom_id res chain seq x y z
N LEU A 1 -0.65 4.46 -27.56
CA LEU A 1 -1.29 5.50 -26.71
C LEU A 1 -2.81 5.39 -26.61
N ARG A 2 -3.53 4.60 -27.42
CA ARG A 2 -5.01 4.45 -27.30
C ARG A 2 -5.50 3.58 -26.12
N ALA A 3 -4.59 2.99 -25.34
CA ALA A 3 -4.95 2.04 -24.27
C ALA A 3 -5.29 2.71 -22.93
N ILE A 4 -4.88 3.97 -22.72
CA ILE A 4 -5.14 4.74 -21.51
C ILE A 4 -5.66 6.11 -21.95
N ASN A 5 -6.83 6.50 -21.40
CA ASN A 5 -7.32 7.85 -21.54
C ASN A 5 -6.48 8.79 -20.67
N LEU A 6 -5.72 9.69 -21.31
CA LEU A 6 -4.83 10.62 -20.63
C LEU A 6 -5.59 11.75 -19.93
N ASP A 7 -6.79 12.07 -20.43
CA ASP A 7 -7.62 13.15 -19.88
C ASP A 7 -8.21 12.78 -18.51
N ASP A 8 -8.31 11.48 -18.22
CA ASP A 8 -8.81 10.96 -16.96
C ASP A 8 -7.73 10.85 -15.87
N LEU A 9 -6.46 11.11 -16.20
CA LEU A 9 -5.33 10.95 -15.28
C LEU A 9 -5.33 12.04 -14.20
N TYR A 10 -4.87 11.67 -13.00
CA TYR A 10 -4.76 12.61 -11.89
C TYR A 10 -3.91 13.84 -12.26
N PRO A 11 -4.37 15.07 -12.06
CA PRO A 11 -3.62 16.27 -12.47
C PRO A 11 -2.41 16.54 -11.56
N SER A 12 -1.47 17.37 -12.04
CA SER A 12 -0.32 17.85 -11.26
C SER A 12 0.65 16.73 -10.81
N TYR A 13 1.18 16.79 -9.59
CA TYR A 13 2.25 15.92 -9.08
C TYR A 13 1.86 14.43 -8.95
N GLY A 14 0.57 14.10 -8.96
CA GLY A 14 0.09 12.72 -8.91
C GLY A 14 0.05 12.03 -10.28
N TYR A 15 0.20 12.78 -11.38
CA TYR A 15 0.02 12.27 -12.74
C TYR A 15 0.89 11.05 -13.07
N PRO A 16 2.22 11.05 -12.83
CA PRO A 16 3.05 9.89 -13.16
C PRO A 16 2.64 8.64 -12.37
N ASN A 17 2.28 8.82 -11.08
CA ASN A 17 1.86 7.72 -10.22
C ASN A 17 0.55 7.09 -10.68
N ASP A 18 -0.47 7.90 -11.01
CA ASP A 18 -1.74 7.38 -11.54
C ASP A 18 -1.53 6.66 -12.89
N MET A 19 -0.64 7.20 -13.75
CA MET A 19 -0.29 6.56 -15.01
C MET A 19 0.34 5.18 -14.80
N LEU A 20 1.29 5.05 -13.87
CA LEU A 20 1.93 3.77 -13.54
C LEU A 20 0.94 2.75 -12.99
N VAL A 21 0.00 3.18 -12.13
CA VAL A 21 -1.07 2.30 -11.62
C VAL A 21 -1.92 1.76 -12.77
N ARG A 22 -2.36 2.62 -13.69
CA ARG A 22 -3.20 2.22 -14.84
C ARG A 22 -2.48 1.32 -15.84
N LEU A 23 -1.18 1.51 -16.01
CA LEU A 23 -0.33 0.63 -16.82
C LEU A 23 -0.18 -0.74 -16.15
N ASN A 24 0.03 -0.79 -14.83
CA ASN A 24 0.16 -2.04 -14.09
C ASN A 24 -1.11 -2.90 -14.13
N ILE A 25 -2.28 -2.29 -13.96
CA ILE A 25 -3.59 -2.98 -14.05
C ILE A 25 -3.76 -3.67 -15.42
N ARG A 26 -3.19 -3.07 -16.47
CA ARG A 26 -3.24 -3.60 -17.84
C ARG A 26 -2.03 -4.47 -18.20
N ASN A 27 -1.14 -4.79 -17.26
CA ASN A 27 0.07 -5.60 -17.48
C ASN A 27 1.02 -5.02 -18.55
N PHE A 28 1.14 -3.69 -18.65
CA PHE A 28 2.17 -3.07 -19.49
C PHE A 28 3.54 -3.10 -18.79
N ARG A 29 4.59 -3.28 -19.58
CA ARG A 29 5.98 -3.17 -19.13
C ARG A 29 6.43 -1.71 -19.13
N VAL A 30 7.15 -1.31 -18.10
CA VAL A 30 7.67 0.06 -17.95
C VAL A 30 9.18 -0.03 -17.73
N ALA A 31 9.94 0.75 -18.50
CA ALA A 31 11.39 0.84 -18.36
C ALA A 31 11.79 2.27 -17.97
N ASP A 32 12.71 2.38 -17.02
CA ASP A 32 13.30 3.66 -16.63
C ASP A 32 14.39 4.06 -17.62
N VAL A 33 14.27 5.25 -18.19
CA VAL A 33 15.26 5.81 -19.13
C VAL A 33 16.01 6.94 -18.44
N HIS A 34 17.34 6.86 -18.41
CA HIS A 34 18.16 7.90 -17.79
C HIS A 34 18.08 9.20 -18.60
N ILE A 35 17.71 10.30 -17.93
CA ILE A 35 17.65 11.64 -18.53
C ILE A 35 18.41 12.63 -17.64
N THR A 36 19.28 13.44 -18.24
CA THR A 36 19.97 14.52 -17.52
C THR A 36 19.01 15.71 -17.36
N PRO A 37 18.61 16.08 -16.13
CA PRO A 37 17.74 17.24 -15.94
C PRO A 37 18.51 18.52 -16.27
N ARG A 38 17.92 19.38 -17.11
CA ARG A 38 18.45 20.71 -17.40
C ARG A 38 17.62 21.74 -16.65
N TYR A 39 18.19 22.32 -15.60
CA TYR A 39 17.59 23.42 -14.86
C TYR A 39 18.20 24.76 -15.31
N GLY A 40 17.37 25.79 -15.40
CA GLY A 40 17.81 27.16 -15.58
C GLY A 40 18.50 27.72 -14.32
N ILE A 41 19.47 28.62 -14.51
CA ILE A 41 20.14 29.31 -13.39
C ILE A 41 19.08 30.08 -12.59
N GLY A 42 18.94 29.77 -11.30
CA GLY A 42 17.98 30.43 -10.40
C GLY A 42 16.57 29.83 -10.41
N GLU A 43 16.32 28.72 -11.12
CA GLU A 43 15.04 28.03 -11.04
C GLU A 43 14.76 27.51 -9.63
N ARG A 44 13.60 27.89 -9.08
CA ARG A 44 13.11 27.41 -7.80
C ARG A 44 11.93 26.48 -8.03
N SER A 45 11.95 25.31 -7.39
CA SER A 45 10.84 24.36 -7.43
C SER A 45 9.56 25.02 -6.91
N SER A 46 8.48 24.95 -7.70
CA SER A 46 7.14 25.38 -7.29
C SER A 46 6.46 24.38 -6.34
N MET A 47 7.12 23.25 -6.05
CA MET A 47 6.57 22.15 -5.26
C MET A 47 6.50 22.51 -3.78
N LYS A 48 5.27 22.53 -3.25
CA LYS A 48 5.02 22.68 -1.81
C LYS A 48 4.83 21.29 -1.20
N VAL A 49 5.91 20.74 -0.63
CA VAL A 49 5.98 19.36 -0.12
C VAL A 49 4.81 19.00 0.80
N TRP A 50 4.47 19.88 1.75
CA TRP A 50 3.37 19.66 2.69
C TRP A 50 1.98 19.58 2.03
N LYS A 51 1.81 20.17 0.83
CA LYS A 51 0.57 20.03 0.04
C LYS A 51 0.57 18.76 -0.80
N VAL A 52 1.74 18.36 -1.30
CA VAL A 52 1.88 17.24 -2.22
C VAL A 52 1.83 15.90 -1.49
N ILE A 53 2.50 15.76 -0.34
CA ILE A 53 2.54 14.51 0.44
C ILE A 53 1.13 13.94 0.71
N PRO A 54 0.21 14.65 1.39
CA PRO A 54 -1.10 14.05 1.71
C PRO A 54 -1.89 13.70 0.45
N THR A 55 -1.81 14.55 -0.58
CA THR A 55 -2.52 14.38 -1.84
C THR A 55 -2.04 13.16 -2.62
N VAL A 56 -0.73 13.00 -2.77
CA VAL A 56 -0.12 11.87 -3.49
C VAL A 56 -0.25 10.60 -2.67
N SER A 57 -0.08 10.64 -1.35
CA SER A 57 -0.29 9.47 -0.49
C SER A 57 -1.72 8.94 -0.59
N PHE A 58 -2.73 9.82 -0.60
CA PHE A 58 -4.11 9.41 -0.80
C PHE A 58 -4.36 8.83 -2.19
N LEU A 59 -3.77 9.42 -3.23
CA LEU A 59 -3.81 8.87 -4.59
C LEU A 59 -3.21 7.46 -4.66
N LEU A 60 -2.04 7.25 -4.07
CA LEU A 60 -1.36 5.96 -4.03
C LEU A 60 -2.17 4.92 -3.26
N LEU A 61 -2.76 5.30 -2.12
CA LEU A 61 -3.63 4.43 -1.35
C LEU A 61 -4.85 4.00 -2.16
N ARG A 62 -5.54 4.96 -2.80
CA ARG A 62 -6.69 4.68 -3.68
C ARG A 62 -6.27 3.81 -4.86
N GLY A 63 -5.13 4.12 -5.48
CA GLY A 63 -4.58 3.37 -6.61
C GLY A 63 -4.21 1.94 -6.24
N PHE A 64 -3.68 1.73 -5.03
CA PHE A 64 -3.39 0.40 -4.51
C PHE A 64 -4.67 -0.43 -4.38
N PHE A 65 -5.71 0.08 -3.71
CA PHE A 65 -6.99 -0.65 -3.57
C PHE A 65 -7.67 -0.89 -4.92
N TYR A 66 -7.65 0.10 -5.80
CA TYR A 66 -8.18 -0.04 -7.16
C TYR A 66 -7.46 -1.14 -7.94
N ARG A 67 -6.12 -1.16 -7.90
CA ARG A 67 -5.30 -2.21 -8.50
C ARG A 67 -5.61 -3.59 -7.90
N MET A 68 -5.74 -3.66 -6.59
CA MET A 68 -6.05 -4.91 -5.88
C MET A 68 -7.39 -5.49 -6.32
N PHE A 69 -8.41 -4.65 -6.47
CA PHE A 69 -9.74 -5.09 -6.88
C PHE A 69 -9.79 -5.48 -8.36
N GLU A 70 -9.36 -4.60 -9.26
CA GLU A 70 -9.41 -4.84 -10.71
C GLU A 70 -8.55 -6.03 -11.15
N LYS A 71 -7.29 -6.07 -10.67
CA LYS A 71 -6.33 -7.09 -11.10
C LYS A 71 -6.57 -8.43 -10.39
N TYR A 72 -6.71 -8.42 -9.07
CA TYR A 72 -6.69 -9.67 -8.31
C TYR A 72 -8.07 -10.21 -7.93
N VAL A 73 -9.11 -9.38 -7.85
CA VAL A 73 -10.47 -9.85 -7.56
C VAL A 73 -11.22 -10.16 -8.86
N ILE A 74 -11.21 -9.26 -9.84
CA ILE A 74 -12.01 -9.42 -11.06
C ILE A 74 -11.31 -10.32 -12.09
N ARG A 75 -10.01 -10.12 -12.32
CA ARG A 75 -9.32 -10.77 -13.45
C ARG A 75 -8.75 -12.15 -13.12
N ASP A 76 -8.02 -12.26 -12.02
CA ASP A 76 -7.17 -13.44 -11.76
C ASP A 76 -7.55 -14.24 -10.48
N PHE A 77 -8.58 -13.82 -9.73
CA PHE A 77 -9.02 -14.44 -8.45
C PHE A 77 -7.85 -14.90 -7.57
N HIS A 78 -6.89 -14.02 -7.32
CA HIS A 78 -5.65 -14.44 -6.67
C HIS A 78 -5.79 -14.50 -5.14
N PRO A 79 -5.32 -15.57 -4.45
CA PRO A 79 -5.41 -15.71 -2.99
C PRO A 79 -4.70 -14.60 -2.20
N LEU A 80 -3.92 -13.76 -2.88
CA LEU A 80 -3.18 -12.67 -2.25
C LEU A 80 -4.08 -11.66 -1.53
N VAL A 81 -5.29 -11.40 -2.06
CA VAL A 81 -6.28 -10.52 -1.43
C VAL A 81 -6.69 -11.07 -0.06
N PHE A 82 -6.82 -12.39 0.06
CA PHE A 82 -7.14 -13.06 1.31
C PHE A 82 -6.02 -12.90 2.35
N PHE A 83 -4.75 -13.03 1.95
CA PHE A 83 -3.62 -12.81 2.85
C PHE A 83 -3.55 -11.37 3.37
N TYR A 84 -3.79 -10.37 2.51
CA TYR A 84 -3.88 -8.98 2.97
C TYR A 84 -5.05 -8.76 3.92
N ALA A 85 -6.25 -9.27 3.60
CA ALA A 85 -7.43 -9.12 4.43
C ALA A 85 -7.26 -9.78 5.80
N LEU A 86 -6.78 -11.03 5.82
CA LEU A 86 -6.52 -11.78 7.04
C LEU A 86 -5.40 -11.14 7.87
N GLY A 87 -4.28 -10.77 7.24
CA GLY A 87 -3.17 -10.10 7.91
C GLY A 87 -3.61 -8.78 8.55
N PHE A 88 -4.37 -7.96 7.82
CA PHE A 88 -4.90 -6.70 8.33
C PHE A 88 -5.88 -6.92 9.49
N LEU A 89 -6.76 -7.92 9.39
CA LEU A 89 -7.69 -8.29 10.44
C LEU A 89 -6.95 -8.72 11.71
N LEU A 90 -5.96 -9.62 11.59
CA LEU A 90 -5.19 -10.11 12.73
C LEU A 90 -4.40 -9.00 13.42
N VAL A 91 -3.75 -8.12 12.65
CA VAL A 91 -3.06 -6.94 13.21
C VAL A 91 -4.06 -6.02 13.91
N THR A 92 -5.23 -5.77 13.31
CA THR A 92 -6.26 -4.90 13.90
C THR A 92 -6.79 -5.48 15.21
N ILE A 93 -7.13 -6.78 15.24
CA ILE A 93 -7.58 -7.45 16.46
C ILE A 93 -6.47 -7.47 17.51
N GLY A 94 -5.25 -7.83 17.12
CA GLY A 94 -4.08 -7.82 18.01
C GLY A 94 -3.81 -6.43 18.60
N PHE A 95 -3.95 -5.38 17.80
CA PHE A 95 -3.81 -3.99 18.26
C PHE A 95 -4.91 -3.58 19.23
N VAL A 96 -6.18 -3.87 18.92
CA VAL A 96 -7.32 -3.55 19.81
C VAL A 96 -7.18 -4.29 21.13
N LEU A 97 -6.89 -5.61 21.10
CA LEU A 97 -6.65 -6.38 22.31
C LEU A 97 -5.44 -5.85 23.08
N GLY A 98 -4.35 -5.50 22.40
CA GLY A 98 -3.17 -4.91 23.04
C GLY A 98 -3.47 -3.60 23.76
N VAL A 99 -4.30 -2.73 23.17
CA VAL A 99 -4.75 -1.49 23.81
C VAL A 99 -5.62 -1.80 25.03
N VAL A 100 -6.59 -2.71 24.91
CA VAL A 100 -7.48 -3.11 26.02
C VAL A 100 -6.69 -3.69 27.18
N GLU A 101 -5.76 -4.61 26.92
CA GLU A 101 -4.89 -5.22 27.94
C GLU A 101 -3.98 -4.18 28.60
N THR A 102 -3.48 -3.20 27.83
CA THR A 102 -2.67 -2.11 28.38
C THR A 102 -3.49 -1.23 29.33
N ILE A 103 -4.74 -0.92 28.99
CA ILE A 103 -5.65 -0.16 29.87
C ILE A 103 -6.02 -0.97 31.11
N ALA A 104 -6.30 -2.27 30.96
CA ALA A 104 -6.60 -3.18 32.06
C ALA A 104 -5.42 -3.29 33.04
N LYS A 105 -4.19 -3.37 32.52
CA LYS A 105 -2.96 -3.34 33.34
C LYS A 105 -2.87 -2.09 34.21
N ILE A 106 -3.14 -0.92 33.63
CA ILE A 106 -3.02 0.37 34.33
C ILE A 106 -4.10 0.51 35.41
N THR A 107 -5.30 0.00 35.16
CA THR A 107 -6.46 0.19 36.05
C THR A 107 -6.59 -0.87 37.14
N GLN A 108 -6.33 -2.14 36.81
CA GLN A 108 -6.61 -3.29 37.68
C GLN A 108 -5.34 -3.99 38.17
N GLY A 109 -4.18 -3.69 37.58
CA GLY A 109 -2.88 -4.23 37.99
C GLY A 109 -2.65 -5.72 37.70
N ASN A 110 -3.67 -6.43 37.19
CA ASN A 110 -3.60 -7.87 36.91
C ASN A 110 -3.76 -8.14 35.41
N ILE A 111 -2.91 -8.98 34.84
CA ILE A 111 -2.96 -9.40 33.43
C ILE A 111 -2.73 -10.90 33.37
N ALA A 112 -3.53 -11.60 32.57
CA ALA A 112 -3.27 -12.99 32.26
C ALA A 112 -2.09 -13.08 31.27
N VAL A 113 -1.06 -13.90 31.58
CA VAL A 113 0.06 -14.14 30.65
C VAL A 113 -0.45 -14.64 29.28
N ALA A 114 -1.54 -15.42 29.29
CA ALA A 114 -2.17 -15.94 28.08
C ALA A 114 -2.67 -14.85 27.12
N THR A 115 -3.26 -13.74 27.63
CA THR A 115 -3.79 -12.67 26.77
C THR A 115 -2.65 -11.87 26.12
N VAL A 116 -1.55 -11.63 26.86
CA VAL A 116 -0.35 -10.98 26.32
C VAL A 116 0.29 -11.83 25.22
N VAL A 117 0.40 -13.15 25.44
CA VAL A 117 0.93 -14.08 24.43
C VAL A 117 0.01 -14.11 23.20
N LEU A 118 -1.31 -14.12 23.39
CA LEU A 118 -2.26 -14.06 22.29
C LEU A 118 -2.12 -12.76 21.47
N VAL A 119 -2.01 -11.60 22.13
CA VAL A 119 -1.78 -10.31 21.46
C VAL A 119 -0.49 -10.35 20.64
N ALA A 120 0.60 -10.85 21.22
CA ALA A 120 1.88 -10.97 20.51
C ALA A 120 1.77 -11.93 19.31
N LEU A 121 1.12 -13.08 19.49
CA LEU A 121 0.91 -14.06 18.42
C LEU A 121 0.09 -13.47 17.26
N LEU A 122 -1.04 -12.82 17.56
CA LEU A 122 -1.89 -12.18 16.56
C LEU A 122 -1.13 -11.08 15.80
N GLY A 123 -0.36 -10.26 16.51
CA GLY A 123 0.47 -9.21 15.91
C GLY A 123 1.56 -9.76 15.00
N ILE A 124 2.33 -10.75 15.47
CA ILE A 124 3.42 -11.37 14.71
C ILE A 124 2.86 -12.10 13.48
N SER A 125 1.85 -12.96 13.66
CA SER A 125 1.25 -13.70 12.54
C SER A 125 0.56 -12.78 11.54
N GLY A 126 -0.13 -11.74 12.00
CA GLY A 126 -0.73 -10.74 11.13
C GLY A 126 0.31 -9.99 10.30
N LEU A 127 1.40 -9.54 10.93
CA LEU A 127 2.50 -8.88 10.24
C LEU A 127 3.20 -9.80 9.23
N GLN A 128 3.43 -11.07 9.59
CA GLN A 128 4.00 -12.08 8.68
C GLN A 128 3.12 -12.28 7.44
N LEU A 129 1.80 -12.38 7.61
CA LEU A 129 0.86 -12.53 6.49
C LEU A 129 0.84 -11.29 5.59
N LEU A 130 0.93 -10.08 6.15
CA LEU A 130 1.03 -8.85 5.36
C LEU A 130 2.34 -8.79 4.55
N LEU A 131 3.47 -9.11 5.18
CA LEU A 131 4.77 -9.18 4.50
C LEU A 131 4.79 -10.24 3.42
N PHE A 132 4.20 -11.40 3.68
CA PHE A 132 4.05 -12.46 2.68
C PHE A 132 3.18 -12.00 1.51
N ALA A 133 2.06 -11.34 1.77
CA ALA A 133 1.19 -10.79 0.73
C ALA A 133 1.90 -9.74 -0.14
N MET A 134 2.72 -8.88 0.47
CA MET A 134 3.57 -7.91 -0.25
C MET A 134 4.64 -8.59 -1.10
N TRP A 135 5.32 -9.59 -0.55
CA TRP A 135 6.33 -10.35 -1.27
C TRP A 135 5.72 -11.10 -2.46
N PHE A 136 4.57 -11.73 -2.26
CA PHE A 136 3.86 -12.47 -3.30
C PHE A 136 3.32 -11.56 -4.41
N ASP A 137 2.80 -10.38 -4.06
CA ASP A 137 2.42 -9.35 -5.03
C ASP A 137 3.63 -8.85 -5.84
N MET A 138 4.80 -8.70 -5.21
CA MET A 138 6.02 -8.35 -5.91
C MET A 138 6.46 -9.46 -6.89
N GLU A 139 6.45 -10.73 -6.44
CA GLU A 139 6.80 -11.89 -7.27
C GLU A 139 5.94 -11.96 -8.53
N TYR A 140 4.62 -11.80 -8.36
CA TYR A 140 3.67 -11.83 -9.46
C TYR A 140 3.89 -10.72 -10.50
N ASN A 141 4.39 -9.56 -10.06
CA ASN A 141 4.63 -8.41 -10.95
C ASN A 141 6.07 -8.35 -11.51
N LYS A 142 6.94 -9.33 -11.26
CA LYS A 142 8.35 -9.30 -11.72
C LYS A 142 8.48 -9.20 -13.24
N GLU A 143 7.57 -9.81 -13.98
CA GLU A 143 7.61 -9.84 -15.45
C GLU A 143 7.29 -8.47 -16.09
N LEU A 144 6.72 -7.54 -15.31
CA LEU A 144 6.34 -6.20 -15.77
C LEU A 144 7.48 -5.17 -15.69
N ARG A 145 8.64 -5.57 -15.17
CA ARG A 145 9.87 -4.76 -15.16
C ARG A 145 10.69 -4.88 -16.45
#